data_AF-U5DGR1-F1
#
_entry.id   AF-U5DGR1-F1
#
_cell.length_a   1.000
_cell.length_b   1.000
_cell.length_c   1.000
_cell.angle_alpha   90.00
_cell.angle_beta   90.00
_cell.angle_gamma   90.00
#
_symmetry.space_group_name_H-M   'P 1'
#
loop_
_entity.id
_entity.type
_entity.pdbx_description
1 polymer ?
#
loop_
_entity_poly.entity_id
_entity_poly.type
_entity_poly.pdbx_seq_one_letter_code
_entity_poly.pdbx_strand_id
1 'polypeptide(L)'
;MNNDNWIERLLMLGIGTTSLAAEKMREVTDQWVKEGRIDPKHAQEFVNELTERMRSESGNWEENMERQMRNILQDLGVPQQREMDELRGRLDRLERQVRDIENKLWR
;
A
#
# COMPACT_ATOMS: atom_id res chain seq x y z
N MET A 1 4.55 -10.28 -23.24
CA MET A 1 5.42 -10.32 -22.05
C MET A 1 5.06 -9.12 -21.21
N ASN A 2 4.39 -9.37 -20.09
CA ASN A 2 3.72 -8.36 -19.26
C ASN A 2 4.76 -7.44 -18.60
N ASN A 3 4.80 -6.19 -19.04
CA ASN A 3 5.63 -5.15 -18.44
C ASN A 3 4.86 -4.30 -17.41
N ASP A 4 3.62 -4.67 -17.11
CA ASP A 4 2.76 -3.95 -16.15
C ASP A 4 2.83 -4.55 -14.73
N ASN A 5 3.34 -5.78 -14.62
CA ASN A 5 3.38 -6.52 -13.35
C ASN A 5 4.55 -6.16 -12.42
N TRP A 6 5.55 -5.39 -12.88
CA TRP A 6 6.73 -5.08 -12.05
C TRP A 6 6.51 -3.86 -11.15
N ILE A 7 5.78 -2.84 -11.64
CA ILE A 7 5.36 -1.69 -10.83
C ILE A 7 4.33 -2.16 -9.79
N GLU A 8 3.37 -2.98 -10.22
CA GLU A 8 2.39 -3.61 -9.33
C GLU A 8 3.06 -4.49 -8.27
N ARG A 9 4.12 -5.23 -8.63
CA ARG A 9 4.93 -6.00 -7.67
C ARG A 9 5.73 -5.11 -6.72
N LEU A 10 6.29 -4.00 -7.19
CA LEU A 10 6.98 -3.03 -6.33
C LEU A 10 6.04 -2.39 -5.32
N LEU A 11 4.79 -2.14 -5.72
CA LEU A 11 3.74 -1.59 -4.85
C LEU A 11 3.16 -2.64 -3.90
N MET A 12 2.88 -3.86 -4.38
CA MET A 12 2.36 -4.98 -3.56
C MET A 12 3.39 -5.51 -2.55
N LEU A 13 4.69 -5.34 -2.80
CA LEU A 13 5.73 -5.75 -1.86
C LEU A 13 5.81 -4.84 -0.63
N GLY A 14 5.13 -3.68 -0.60
CA GLY A 14 5.04 -2.83 0.59
C GLY A 14 6.40 -2.56 1.25
N ILE A 15 7.47 -2.39 0.47
CA ILE A 15 8.81 -2.36 1.06
C ILE A 15 9.16 -0.93 1.49
N GLY A 16 9.21 -0.72 2.79
CA GLY A 16 9.88 0.40 3.45
C GLY A 16 11.40 0.47 3.21
N THR A 17 11.89 0.23 2.00
CA THR A 17 13.31 0.43 1.65
C THR A 17 13.42 1.58 0.67
N THR A 18 13.40 2.80 1.21
CA THR A 18 13.93 4.00 0.55
C THR A 18 15.31 3.76 -0.09
N SER A 19 16.09 2.78 0.40
CA SER A 19 17.38 2.39 -0.18
C SER A 19 17.29 1.87 -1.63
N LEU A 20 16.35 0.97 -1.96
CA LEU A 20 16.25 0.40 -3.32
C LEU A 20 15.76 1.44 -4.34
N ALA A 21 14.84 2.31 -3.93
CA ALA A 21 14.36 3.40 -4.77
C ALA A 21 15.47 4.43 -5.04
N ALA A 22 16.25 4.81 -4.02
CA ALA A 22 17.39 5.71 -4.16
C ALA A 22 18.50 5.12 -5.05
N GLU A 23 18.75 3.81 -4.93
CA GLU A 23 19.74 3.09 -5.73
C GLU A 23 19.34 3.06 -7.22
N LYS A 24 18.07 2.79 -7.53
CA LYS A 24 17.56 2.85 -8.91
C LYS A 24 17.52 4.25 -9.49
N MET A 25 17.23 5.26 -8.68
CA MET A 25 17.30 6.65 -9.15
C MET A 25 18.73 7.06 -9.50
N ARG A 26 19.71 6.68 -8.68
CA ARG A 26 21.11 6.94 -8.96
C ARG A 26 21.54 6.28 -10.27
N GLU A 27 21.14 5.03 -10.51
CA GLU A 27 21.46 4.31 -11.74
C GLU A 27 20.88 4.97 -13.00
N VAL A 28 19.60 5.37 -12.98
CA VAL A 28 18.97 6.09 -14.10
C VAL A 28 19.65 7.43 -14.36
N THR A 29 19.97 8.14 -13.29
CA THR A 29 20.60 9.46 -13.40
C THR A 29 22.02 9.35 -13.94
N ASP A 30 22.80 8.37 -13.47
CA ASP A 30 24.14 8.05 -14.00
C ASP A 30 24.09 7.66 -15.49
N GLN A 31 23.03 6.98 -15.91
CA GLN A 31 22.82 6.65 -17.31
C GLN A 31 22.56 7.91 -18.15
N TRP A 32 21.75 8.85 -17.67
CA TRP A 32 21.51 10.12 -18.34
C TRP A 32 22.74 11.02 -18.40
N VAL A 33 23.62 10.96 -17.39
CA VAL A 33 24.93 11.61 -17.41
C VAL A 33 25.83 11.00 -18.48
N LYS A 34 25.89 9.67 -18.56
CA LYS A 34 26.66 8.95 -19.60
C LYS A 34 26.16 9.26 -21.02
N GLU A 35 24.85 9.44 -21.18
CA GLU A 35 24.21 9.82 -22.45
C GLU A 35 24.35 11.33 -22.76
N GLY A 36 24.98 12.11 -21.88
CA GLY A 36 25.17 13.56 -22.05
C GLY A 36 23.88 14.37 -21.94
N ARG A 37 22.80 13.78 -21.42
CA ARG A 37 21.49 14.42 -21.27
C ARG A 37 21.39 15.30 -20.03
N ILE A 38 22.21 15.02 -19.02
CA ILE A 38 22.27 15.75 -17.76
C ILE A 38 23.73 15.93 -17.33
N ASP A 39 24.02 17.07 -16.71
CA ASP A 39 25.33 17.34 -16.10
C ASP A 39 25.50 16.52 -14.79
N PRO A 40 26.68 15.94 -14.50
CA PRO A 40 26.94 15.19 -13.28
C PRO A 40 26.59 15.94 -11.99
N LYS A 41 26.74 17.27 -11.94
CA LYS A 41 26.35 18.06 -10.76
C LYS A 41 24.84 18.11 -10.58
N HIS A 42 24.12 18.37 -11.67
CA HIS A 42 22.65 18.45 -11.64
C HIS A 42 22.03 17.08 -11.31
N ALA A 43 22.63 15.99 -11.78
CA ALA A 43 22.28 14.63 -11.41
C ALA A 43 22.33 14.40 -9.90
N GLN A 44 23.46 14.77 -9.28
CA GLN A 44 23.67 14.56 -7.86
C GLN A 44 22.74 15.43 -7.01
N GLU A 45 22.53 16.69 -7.40
CA GLU A 45 21.60 17.61 -6.75
C GLU A 45 20.15 17.09 -6.81
N PHE A 46 19.72 16.60 -7.97
CA PHE A 46 18.38 16.04 -8.15
C PHE A 46 18.11 14.83 -7.25
N VAL A 47 19.06 13.87 -7.19
CA VAL A 47 18.93 12.69 -6.32
C VAL A 47 18.90 13.09 -4.85
N ASN A 48 19.73 14.06 -4.45
CA ASN A 48 19.77 14.56 -3.08
C ASN A 48 18.45 15.26 -2.69
N GLU A 49 17.96 16.16 -3.54
CA GLU A 49 16.72 16.91 -3.29
C GLU A 49 15.50 15.99 -3.18
N LEU A 50 15.42 14.97 -4.04
CA LEU A 50 14.33 14.00 -3.97
C LEU A 50 14.41 13.11 -2.73
N THR A 51 15.63 12.71 -2.34
CA THR A 51 15.84 11.94 -1.10
C THR A 51 15.44 12.75 0.13
N GLU A 52 15.74 14.05 0.13
CA GLU A 52 15.42 14.97 1.21
C GLU A 52 13.90 15.23 1.31
N ARG A 53 13.23 15.46 0.18
CA ARG A 53 11.76 15.56 0.12
C ARG A 53 11.07 14.27 0.57
N MET A 54 11.58 13.12 0.16
CA MET A 54 11.00 11.84 0.55
C MET A 54 11.16 11.60 2.06
N ARG A 55 12.26 12.06 2.66
CA ARG A 55 12.43 12.04 4.13
C ARG A 55 11.48 12.99 4.82
N SER A 56 11.27 14.20 4.31
CA SER A 56 10.40 15.21 4.95
C SER A 56 8.90 14.91 4.79
N GLU A 57 8.47 14.30 3.69
CA GLU A 57 7.07 14.01 3.40
C GLU A 57 6.61 12.60 3.83
N SER A 58 7.52 11.75 4.27
CA SER A 58 7.27 10.34 4.64
C SER A 58 6.07 10.15 5.58
N GLY A 59 5.91 11.01 6.60
CA GLY A 59 4.84 10.88 7.58
C GLY A 59 3.42 11.14 7.04
N ASN A 60 3.25 12.04 6.06
CA ASN A 60 1.93 12.37 5.50
C ASN A 60 1.61 11.54 4.24
N TRP A 61 2.64 11.09 3.53
CA TRP A 61 2.50 10.28 2.32
C TRP A 61 1.90 8.92 2.62
N GLU A 62 2.41 8.22 3.64
CA GLU A 62 1.98 6.87 3.99
C GLU A 62 0.49 6.84 4.37
N GLU A 63 0.03 7.79 5.18
CA GLU A 63 -1.35 7.88 5.62
C GLU A 63 -2.31 8.23 4.47
N ASN A 64 -1.90 9.12 3.56
CA ASN A 64 -2.65 9.43 2.35
C ASN A 64 -2.73 8.24 1.40
N MET A 65 -1.65 7.49 1.25
CA MET A 65 -1.59 6.32 0.37
C MET A 65 -2.43 5.18 0.93
N GLU A 66 -2.37 4.93 2.24
CA GLU A 66 -3.19 3.93 2.93
C GLU A 66 -4.68 4.26 2.82
N ARG A 67 -5.06 5.54 2.97
CA ARG A 67 -6.45 6.00 2.72
C ARG A 67 -6.91 5.73 1.28
N GLN A 68 -6.09 6.08 0.29
CA GLN A 68 -6.42 5.83 -1.11
C GLN A 68 -6.55 4.34 -1.42
N MET A 69 -5.63 3.51 -0.90
CA MET A 69 -5.65 2.07 -1.10
C MET A 69 -6.93 1.45 -0.53
N ARG A 70 -7.35 1.89 0.67
CA ARG A 70 -8.63 1.46 1.28
C ARG A 70 -9.83 1.77 0.41
N ASN A 71 -9.88 2.96 -0.18
CA ASN A 71 -10.99 3.36 -1.05
C ASN A 71 -11.05 2.48 -2.31
N ILE A 72 -9.90 2.22 -2.94
CA ILE A 72 -9.82 1.35 -4.12
C ILE A 72 -10.28 -0.08 -3.79
N LEU A 73 -9.84 -0.62 -2.64
CA LEU A 73 -10.26 -1.96 -2.21
C LEU A 73 -11.77 -2.03 -1.96
N GLN A 74 -12.37 -0.98 -1.40
CA GLN A 74 -13.82 -0.88 -1.25
C GLN A 74 -14.55 -0.83 -2.59
N ASP A 75 -14.05 -0.04 -3.55
CA ASP A 75 -14.63 0.06 -4.90
C ASP A 75 -14.57 -1.27 -5.66
N LEU A 76 -13.52 -2.07 -5.43
CA LEU A 76 -13.38 -3.43 -5.95
C LEU A 76 -14.25 -4.46 -5.21
N GLY A 77 -15.00 -4.04 -4.19
CA GLY A 77 -15.88 -4.90 -3.41
C GLY A 77 -15.14 -5.80 -2.42
N VAL A 78 -13.90 -5.47 -2.05
CA VAL A 78 -13.16 -6.20 -1.01
C VAL A 78 -13.68 -5.74 0.36
N PRO A 79 -14.35 -6.63 1.13
CA PRO A 79 -14.89 -6.28 2.43
C PRO A 79 -13.78 -6.00 3.43
N GLN A 80 -13.98 -5.00 4.29
CA GLN A 80 -13.03 -4.70 5.34
C GLN A 80 -13.09 -5.74 6.45
N GLN A 81 -11.96 -5.96 7.11
CA GLN A 81 -11.88 -6.89 8.24
C GLN A 81 -12.86 -6.52 9.37
N ARG A 82 -13.02 -5.23 9.65
CA ARG A 82 -13.97 -4.72 10.64
C ARG A 82 -15.42 -5.08 10.29
N GLU A 83 -15.78 -5.02 9.02
CA GLU A 83 -17.13 -5.36 8.55
C GLU A 83 -17.37 -6.87 8.67
N MET A 84 -16.36 -7.68 8.36
CA MET A 84 -16.40 -9.13 8.56
C MET A 84 -16.54 -9.51 10.04
N ASP A 85 -15.82 -8.83 10.93
CA ASP A 85 -15.89 -9.06 12.37
C ASP A 85 -17.27 -8.67 12.93
N GLU A 86 -17.85 -7.57 12.45
CA GLU A 86 -19.20 -7.15 12.83
C GLU A 86 -20.25 -8.17 12.39
N LEU A 87 -20.15 -8.66 11.14
CA LEU A 87 -21.04 -9.69 10.62
C LEU A 87 -20.91 -11.00 11.41
N ARG A 88 -19.68 -11.41 11.76
CA ARG A 88 -19.44 -12.58 12.60
C ARG A 88 -20.06 -12.43 13.98
N GLY A 89 -19.91 -11.27 14.61
CA GLY A 89 -20.55 -11.00 15.91
C GLY A 89 -22.08 -11.01 15.84
N ARG A 90 -22.67 -10.55 14.72
CA ARG A 90 -24.12 -10.64 14.47
C ARG A 90 -24.57 -12.09 14.30
N LEU A 91 -23.79 -12.90 13.58
CA LEU A 91 -24.05 -14.32 13.37
C LEU A 91 -24.03 -15.09 14.70
N ASP A 92 -22.99 -14.89 15.52
CA ASP A 92 -22.88 -15.53 16.83
C ASP A 92 -24.08 -15.23 17.73
N ARG A 93 -24.62 -14.00 17.68
CA ARG A 93 -25.82 -13.63 18.44
C ARG A 93 -27.07 -14.35 17.92
N LEU A 94 -27.24 -14.43 16.61
CA LEU A 94 -28.36 -15.17 16.00
C LEU A 94 -28.30 -16.66 16.34
N GLU A 95 -27.11 -17.27 16.27
CA GLU A 95 -26.92 -18.68 16.62
C GLU A 95 -27.26 -18.98 18.09
N ARG A 96 -26.99 -18.04 19.01
CA ARG A 96 -27.40 -18.17 20.41
C ARG A 96 -28.91 -18.06 20.57
N GLN A 97 -29.53 -17.10 19.90
CA GLN A 97 -30.99 -16.92 19.94
C GLN A 97 -31.72 -18.15 19.39
N VAL A 98 -31.25 -18.72 18.28
CA VAL A 98 -31.81 -19.96 17.72
C VAL A 98 -31.69 -21.10 18.72
N ARG A 99 -30.51 -21.31 19.33
CA ARG A 99 -30.32 -22.34 20.36
C ARG A 99 -31.23 -22.14 21.58
N ASP A 100 -31.42 -20.92 22.03
CA ASP A 100 -32.32 -20.62 23.16
C ASP A 100 -33.79 -20.90 22.82
N ILE A 101 -34.20 -20.64 21.58
CA ILE A 101 -35.55 -20.96 21.09
C ILE A 101 -35.72 -22.48 20.99
N GLU A 102 -34.76 -23.19 20.42
CA GLU A 102 -34.75 -24.65 20.37
C GLU A 102 -34.88 -25.22 21.80
N ASN A 103 -34.02 -24.81 22.73
CA ASN A 103 -34.07 -25.29 24.11
C ASN A 103 -35.41 -25.02 24.82
N LYS A 104 -36.15 -23.98 24.43
CA LYS A 104 -37.51 -23.71 24.93
C LYS A 104 -38.59 -24.57 24.29
N LEU A 105 -38.42 -24.97 23.03
CA LEU A 105 -39.37 -25.82 22.30
C LEU A 105 -39.28 -27.29 22.72
N TRP A 106 -38.13 -27.73 23.25
CA TRP A 106 -37.90 -29.10 23.72
C TRP A 106 -38.19 -29.31 25.23
N ARG A 107 -38.77 -28.32 25.92
CA ARG A 107 -39.34 -28.44 27.28
C ARG A 107 -40.86 -28.40 27.22
#